data_AF-A0AAP0EYE3-F1
#
_entry.id   AF-A0AAP0EYE3-F1
#
_cell.length_a   1.000
_cell.length_b   1.000
_cell.length_c   1.000
_cell.angle_alpha   90.00
_cell.angle_beta   90.00
_cell.angle_gamma   90.00
#
_symmetry.space_group_name_H-M   'P 1'
#
loop_
_entity.id
_entity.type
_entity.pdbx_description
1 polymer ?
#
loop_
_entity_poly.entity_id
_entity_poly.type
_entity_poly.pdbx_seq_one_letter_code
_entity_poly.pdbx_strand_id
1 'polypeptide(L)' 'MTDLATKHYTYRLISPFRSEVYTADPANVKYILKTNFPNFGKGWYNHTILGDLLGDAIFTVDGEK' A
#
# COMPACT_ATOMS: atom_id res chain seq x y z
N MET A 1 12.18 -3.19 -11.05
CA MET A 1 11.65 -2.80 -9.72
C MET A 1 12.79 -2.54 -8.75
N THR A 2 13.69 -3.51 -8.54
CA THR A 2 14.85 -3.38 -7.64
C THR A 2 15.78 -2.21 -7.98
N ASP A 3 16.07 -1.94 -9.26
CA ASP A 3 16.93 -0.82 -9.67
C ASP A 3 16.36 0.57 -9.31
N LEU A 4 15.04 0.76 -9.47
CA LEU A 4 14.34 1.99 -9.08
C LEU A 4 14.36 2.21 -7.56
N ALA A 5 14.19 1.14 -6.79
CA ALA A 5 14.23 1.19 -5.33
C ALA A 5 15.64 1.52 -4.79
N THR A 6 16.70 1.08 -5.49
CA THR A 6 18.09 1.43 -5.13
C THR A 6 18.41 2.89 -5.44
N LYS A 7 17.77 3.48 -6.45
CA LYS A 7 18.09 4.83 -6.94
C LYS A 7 17.21 5.93 -6.37
N HIS A 8 15.96 5.62 -6.02
CA HIS A 8 14.98 6.60 -5.57
C HIS A 8 14.26 6.10 -4.32
N TYR A 9 14.34 6.89 -3.24
CA TYR A 9 13.59 6.61 -2.01
C TYR A 9 12.08 6.67 -2.21
N THR A 10 11.58 7.47 -3.16
CA THR A 10 10.17 7.47 -3.52
C THR A 10 10.04 7.50 -5.04
N TYR A 11 9.25 6.58 -5.60
CA TYR A 11 8.99 6.52 -7.02
C TYR A 11 7.56 6.06 -7.30
N ARG A 12 7.07 6.41 -8.49
CA ARG A 12 5.74 6.05 -8.95
C ARG A 12 5.86 5.01 -10.07
N LEU A 13 5.20 3.88 -9.88
CA LEU A 13 5.02 2.89 -10.91
C LEU A 13 3.71 3.20 -11.65
N ILE A 14 3.77 3.22 -12.98
CA ILE A 14 2.61 3.40 -13.84
C ILE A 14 2.50 2.14 -14.69
N SER A 15 1.37 1.46 -14.59
CA SER A 15 1.00 0.34 -15.45
C SER A 15 -0.28 0.71 -16.21
N PRO A 16 -0.65 -0.03 -17.28
CA PRO A 16 -1.78 0.34 -18.15
C PRO A 16 -3.12 0.52 -17.43
N PHE A 17 -3.28 -0.10 -16.25
CA PHE A 17 -4.54 -0.08 -15.49
C PHE A 17 -4.39 0.47 -14.07
N ARG A 18 -3.16 0.74 -13.61
CA ARG A 18 -2.89 1.07 -12.20
C ARG A 18 -1.74 2.04 -12.07
N SER A 19 -1.75 2.77 -10.97
CA SER A 19 -0.60 3.55 -10.56
C SER A 19 -0.38 3.41 -9.07
N GLU A 20 0.86 3.12 -8.72
CA GLU A 20 1.28 2.79 -7.37
C GLU A 20 2.47 3.67 -6.99
N VAL A 21 2.48 4.17 -5.76
CA VAL A 21 3.59 4.94 -5.22
C VAL A 21 4.33 4.06 -4.23
N TYR A 22 5.61 3.86 -4.48
CA TYR A 22 6.52 3.14 -3.61
C TYR A 22 7.38 4.16 -2.88
N THR A 23 7.44 4.08 -1.56
CA THR A 23 8.26 4.96 -0.73
C THR A 23 8.99 4.19 0.35
N ALA A 24 10.30 4.41 0.41
CA ALA A 24 11.23 4.02 1.46
C ALA A 24 11.79 5.26 2.19
N ASP A 25 11.23 6.45 1.95
CA ASP A 25 11.59 7.68 2.66
C ASP A 25 11.11 7.57 4.14
N PRO A 26 12.01 7.65 5.13
CA PRO A 26 11.65 7.55 6.54
C PRO A 26 10.58 8.55 6.99
N ALA A 27 10.54 9.75 6.40
CA ALA A 27 9.53 10.76 6.74
C ALA A 27 8.13 10.32 6.29
N ASN A 28 8.02 9.78 5.06
CA ASN A 28 6.77 9.25 4.54
C ASN A 28 6.33 8.01 5.31
N VAL A 29 7.26 7.08 5.59
CA VAL A 29 6.99 5.87 6.38
C VAL A 29 6.47 6.23 7.77
N LYS A 30 7.12 7.20 8.45
CA LYS A 30 6.66 7.69 9.75
C LYS A 30 5.27 8.32 9.65
N TYR A 31 5.03 9.14 8.64
CA TYR A 31 3.73 9.78 8.47
C TYR A 31 2.62 8.75 8.27
N ILE A 32 2.83 7.78 7.37
CA ILE A 32 1.87 6.71 7.06
C ILE A 32 1.61 5.84 8.28
N LEU A 33 2.66 5.31 8.92
CA LEU A 33 2.51 4.28 9.95
C LEU A 33 2.24 4.84 11.35
N LYS A 34 2.68 6.07 11.66
CA LYS A 34 2.54 6.65 13.00
C LYS A 34 1.56 7.81 13.04
N THR A 35 1.58 8.70 12.06
CA THR A 35 0.82 9.96 12.14
C THR A 35 -0.58 9.84 11.58
N ASN A 36 -0.76 9.08 10.49
CA ASN A 36 -2.01 9.11 9.71
C ASN A 36 -2.46 7.71 9.25
N PHE A 37 -2.16 6.68 10.03
CA PHE A 37 -2.45 5.27 9.70
C PHE A 37 -3.90 4.99 9.29
N PRO A 38 -4.94 5.56 9.92
CA PRO A 38 -6.34 5.30 9.54
C PRO A 38 -6.68 5.70 8.10
N ASN A 39 -5.91 6.61 7.48
CA ASN A 39 -6.11 7.03 6.10
C ASN A 39 -5.38 6.14 5.07
N PHE A 40 -4.54 5.20 5.52
CA PHE A 40 -3.78 4.29 4.66
C PHE A 40 -4.21 2.84 4.89
N GLY A 41 -5.48 2.56 4.61
CA GLY A 41 -6.02 1.19 4.59
C GLY A 41 -5.39 0.32 3.51
N LYS A 42 -5.58 -1.00 3.62
CA LYS A 42 -5.21 -2.00 2.61
C LYS A 42 -5.88 -1.68 1.27
N GLY A 43 -7.09 -1.13 1.32
CA GLY A 43 -7.82 -0.64 0.17
C GLY A 43 -8.40 -1.74 -0.71
N TRP A 44 -9.24 -1.32 -1.65
CA TRP A 44 -10.06 -2.23 -2.46
C TRP A 44 -9.25 -3.24 -3.26
N TYR A 45 -8.07 -2.87 -3.77
CA TYR A 45 -7.29 -3.81 -4.58
C TYR A 45 -6.81 -5.03 -3.80
N ASN A 46 -6.22 -4.81 -2.61
CA ASN A 46 -5.75 -5.90 -1.79
C ASN A 46 -6.92 -6.77 -1.31
N HIS A 47 -8.07 -6.15 -1.03
CA HIS A 47 -9.31 -6.86 -0.74
C HIS A 47 -9.76 -7.73 -1.92
N THR A 48 -9.77 -7.21 -3.15
CA THR A 48 -10.20 -8.00 -4.33
C THR A 48 -9.27 -9.17 -4.62
N ILE A 49 -7.95 -9.00 -4.46
CA ILE A 49 -7.01 -10.11 -4.70
C ILE A 49 -7.11 -11.18 -3.61
N LEU A 50 -7.20 -10.76 -2.35
CA LEU A 50 -7.12 -11.68 -1.21
C LEU A 50 -8.48 -12.21 -0.78
N GLY A 51 -9.56 -11.49 -1.09
CA GLY A 51 -10.94 -11.81 -0.71
C GLY A 51 -11.44 -13.12 -1.30
N ASP A 52 -11.15 -13.39 -2.57
CA ASP A 52 -11.55 -14.65 -3.22
C ASP A 52 -10.94 -15.89 -2.55
N LEU A 53 -9.73 -15.74 -1.96
CA LEU A 53 -9.00 -16.82 -1.32
C LEU A 53 -9.25 -16.91 0.20
N LEU A 54 -9.29 -15.76 0.88
CA LEU A 54 -9.29 -15.66 2.34
C LEU A 54 -10.63 -15.18 2.92
N GLY A 55 -11.61 -14.87 2.07
CA GLY A 55 -12.90 -14.29 2.44
C GLY A 55 -12.75 -12.89 3.06
N ASP A 56 -13.83 -12.38 3.64
CA ASP A 56 -13.88 -11.07 4.33
C ASP A 56 -13.39 -11.19 5.79
N ALA A 57 -12.25 -11.86 5.98
CA ALA A 57 -11.69 -12.15 7.29
C ALA A 57 -10.59 -11.14 7.69
N ILE A 58 -9.89 -11.43 8.78
CA ILE A 58 -8.87 -10.57 9.42
C ILE A 58 -7.76 -10.04 8.48
N PHE A 59 -7.53 -10.71 7.35
CA PHE A 59 -6.49 -10.35 6.38
C PHE A 59 -6.96 -9.38 5.29
N THR A 60 -8.25 -9.36 4.95
CA THR A 60 -8.76 -8.65 3.77
C THR A 60 -9.48 -7.36 4.12
N VAL A 61 -10.09 -7.29 5.31
CA VAL A 61 -10.79 -6.10 5.77
C VAL A 61 -9.82 -5.02 6.27
N ASP A 62 -10.21 -3.77 6.03
CA ASP A 62 -9.68 -2.63 6.77
C ASP A 62 -10.30 -2.65 8.19
N GLY A 63 -9.53 -2.23 9.21
CA GLY A 63 -9.99 -2.28 10.61
C GLY A 63 -11.21 -1.37 10.88
N GLU A 64 -11.74 -1.41 12.12
CA GLU A 64 -12.79 -0.48 12.53
C GLU A 64 -12.30 0.98 12.42
N LYS A 65 -13.14 1.84 11.83
CA LYS A 65 -12.91 3.28 11.74
C LYS A 65 -13.10 3.98 13.08
#